data_AF-A0A7Y2DKW6-F1
#
_entry.id   AF-A0A7Y2DKW6-F1
#
_cell.length_a   1.000
_cell.length_b   1.000
_cell.length_c   1.000
_cell.angle_alpha   90.00
_cell.angle_beta   90.00
_cell.angle_gamma   90.00
#
_symmetry.space_group_name_H-M   'P 1'
#
loop_
_entity.id
_entity.type
_entity.pdbx_description
1 polymer ?
#
loop_
_entity_poly.entity_id
_entity_poly.type
_entity_poly.pdbx_seq_one_letter_code
_entity_poly.pdbx_strand_id
1 'polypeptide(L)'
;YPIELYGLTATDTFHYLPAAHHLEQRRSDQTLSELGDASFDQQWITTAPLVIVVTGVVARTEAKYGGVAHDLMLRESGHVVQNILLQATALGLAAVPVGGFDPAVIERLMAFPPGEEPLYLIPVGYPR
;
A
#
# COMPACT_ATOMS: atom_id res chain seq x y z
N TYR A 1 -10.45 -11.49 1.64
CA TYR A 1 -10.40 -10.26 0.84
C TYR A 1 -9.07 -10.25 0.09
N PRO A 2 -9.05 -9.84 -1.19
CA PRO A 2 -7.84 -9.87 -2.01
C PRO A 2 -6.89 -8.72 -1.66
N ILE A 3 -7.38 -7.64 -1.04
CA ILE A 3 -6.57 -6.47 -0.67
C ILE A 3 -5.86 -6.68 0.66
N GLU A 4 -4.58 -6.31 0.69
CA GLU A 4 -3.74 -6.25 1.88
C GLU A 4 -3.19 -4.82 2.06
N LEU A 5 -2.87 -4.46 3.31
CA LEU A 5 -2.39 -3.14 3.69
C LEU A 5 -1.10 -3.24 4.49
N TYR A 6 -0.09 -2.50 4.05
CA TYR A 6 1.16 -2.33 4.80
C TYR A 6 1.37 -0.86 5.16
N GLY A 7 2.02 -0.61 6.30
CA GLY A 7 2.42 0.72 6.70
C GLY A 7 3.94 0.80 6.79
N LEU A 8 4.54 1.80 6.16
CA LEU A 8 5.96 2.11 6.27
C LEU A 8 6.15 3.45 6.94
N THR A 9 7.05 3.48 7.92
CA THR A 9 7.54 4.70 8.56
C THR A 9 9.02 4.86 8.25
N ALA A 10 9.66 5.88 8.81
CA ALA A 10 11.11 6.06 8.65
C ALA A 10 11.94 4.88 9.18
N THR A 11 11.41 4.09 10.12
CA THR A 11 12.16 3.04 10.84
C THR A 11 11.54 1.65 10.74
N ASP A 12 10.23 1.56 10.49
CA ASP A 12 9.49 0.33 10.65
C ASP A 12 8.53 0.06 9.51
N THR A 13 8.35 -1.22 9.22
CA THR A 13 7.34 -1.73 8.28
C THR A 13 6.38 -2.65 9.01
N PHE A 14 5.08 -2.49 8.73
CA PHE A 14 4.01 -3.23 9.38
C PHE A 14 3.07 -3.85 8.34
N HIS A 15 2.54 -5.03 8.61
CA HIS A 15 1.39 -5.62 7.93
C HIS A 15 0.15 -5.45 8.81
N TYR A 16 -0.93 -4.90 8.25
CA TYR A 16 -2.18 -4.72 8.98
C TYR A 16 -3.08 -5.95 8.85
N LEU A 17 -3.44 -6.53 9.99
CA LEU A 17 -4.34 -7.67 10.11
C LEU A 17 -5.75 -7.19 10.50
N PRO A 18 -6.69 -7.02 9.54
CA PRO A 18 -7.96 -6.36 9.80
C PRO A 18 -8.87 -7.12 10.76
N ALA A 19 -8.83 -8.46 10.74
CA ALA A 19 -9.67 -9.29 11.60
C ALA A 19 -9.35 -9.13 13.09
N ALA A 20 -8.08 -8.87 13.42
CA ALA A 20 -7.60 -8.68 14.79
C ALA A 20 -7.38 -7.21 15.14
N HIS A 21 -7.54 -6.29 14.18
CA HIS A 21 -7.12 -4.90 14.28
C HIS A 21 -5.70 -4.77 14.85
N HIS A 22 -4.76 -5.49 14.23
CA HIS A 22 -3.39 -5.63 14.71
C HIS A 22 -2.38 -5.22 13.63
N LEU A 23 -1.24 -4.66 14.06
CA LEU A 23 -0.09 -4.41 13.20
C LEU A 23 0.99 -5.42 13.52
N GLU A 24 1.25 -6.33 12.58
CA GLU A 24 2.38 -7.25 12.67
C GLU A 24 3.64 -6.54 12.15
N GLN A 25 4.64 -6.37 13.00
CA GLN A 25 5.92 -5.79 12.59
C GLN A 25 6.66 -6.76 11.68
N ARG A 26 7.00 -6.30 10.48
CA ARG A 26 7.85 -7.05 9.55
C ARG A 26 9.28 -6.61 9.73
N ARG A 27 10.21 -7.58 9.74
CA ARG A 27 11.63 -7.26 9.61
C ARG A 27 11.84 -6.65 8.24
N SER A 28 12.28 -5.41 8.23
CA SER A 28 12.50 -4.62 7.04
C SER A 28 13.78 -3.84 7.25
N ASP A 29 14.77 -4.09 6.40
CA ASP A 29 15.97 -3.26 6.29
C ASP A 29 15.70 -2.08 5.33
N GLN A 30 14.47 -1.97 4.83
CA GLN A 30 14.09 -1.05 3.77
C GLN A 30 13.62 0.28 4.32
N THR A 31 13.96 1.34 3.59
CA THR A 31 13.66 2.72 4.00
C THR A 31 12.65 3.37 3.08
N LEU A 32 11.96 4.40 3.58
CA LEU A 32 11.12 5.26 2.75
C LEU A 32 11.90 5.86 1.56
N SER A 33 13.21 6.05 1.68
CA SER A 33 14.06 6.56 0.60
C SER A 33 14.02 5.66 -0.64
N GLU A 34 14.21 4.35 -0.44
CA GLU A 34 14.22 3.38 -1.53
C GLU A 34 12.84 3.27 -2.20
N LEU A 35 11.76 3.50 -1.44
CA LEU A 35 10.40 3.59 -1.96
C LEU A 35 10.21 4.82 -2.87
N GLY A 36 10.83 5.94 -2.51
CA GLY A 36 10.84 7.18 -3.31
C GLY A 36 11.53 7.00 -4.65
N ASP A 37 12.68 6.32 -4.66
CA ASP A 37 13.44 6.01 -5.88
C ASP A 37 12.64 5.10 -6.83
N ALA A 38 11.91 4.13 -6.28
CA ALA A 38 11.02 3.24 -7.03
C ALA A 38 9.78 3.95 -7.60
N SER A 39 9.51 5.19 -7.18
CA SER A 39 8.31 5.95 -7.54
C SER A 39 8.56 6.95 -8.66
N PHE A 40 9.41 6.63 -9.65
CA PHE A 40 9.76 7.52 -10.77
C PHE A 40 10.21 8.92 -10.31
N ASP A 41 11.16 8.97 -9.36
CA ASP A 41 11.71 10.19 -8.76
C ASP A 41 10.70 11.08 -7.99
N GLN A 42 9.57 10.51 -7.56
CA GLN A 42 8.62 11.17 -6.65
C GLN A 42 9.14 11.21 -5.20
N GLN A 43 10.29 11.83 -4.99
CA GLN A 43 10.99 11.91 -3.70
C GLN A 43 10.15 12.53 -2.56
N TRP A 44 9.12 13.32 -2.89
CA TRP A 44 8.22 13.91 -1.91
C TRP A 44 7.44 12.85 -1.11
N ILE A 45 7.26 11.63 -1.64
CA ILE A 45 6.65 10.48 -0.94
C ILE A 45 7.40 10.17 0.35
N THR A 46 8.73 10.30 0.34
CA THR A 46 9.62 9.95 1.46
C THR A 46 9.52 10.93 2.63
N THR A 47 8.91 12.10 2.40
CA THR A 47 8.73 13.14 3.43
C THR A 47 7.52 12.89 4.33
N ALA A 48 6.64 11.96 3.96
CA ALA A 48 5.49 11.59 4.75
C ALA A 48 5.91 10.74 5.97
N PRO A 49 5.35 10.98 7.16
CA PRO A 49 5.64 10.16 8.34
C PRO A 49 5.14 8.71 8.21
N LEU A 50 4.17 8.47 7.32
CA LEU A 50 3.62 7.16 7.00
C LEU A 50 3.39 7.05 5.50
N VAL A 51 3.78 5.93 4.90
CA VAL A 51 3.31 5.52 3.57
C VAL A 51 2.54 4.22 3.72
N ILE A 52 1.26 4.22 3.31
CA ILE A 52 0.45 3.01 3.25
C ILE A 52 0.64 2.39 1.86
N VAL A 53 1.01 1.11 1.81
CA VAL A 53 1.08 0.35 0.57
C VAL A 53 -0.16 -0.53 0.48
N VAL A 54 -0.92 -0.35 -0.58
CA VAL A 54 -2.09 -1.18 -0.90
C VAL A 54 -1.64 -2.23 -1.91
N THR A 55 -1.82 -3.50 -1.58
CA THR A 55 -1.48 -4.62 -2.47
C THR A 55 -2.70 -5.49 -2.74
N GLY A 56 -2.60 -6.38 -3.72
CA GLY A 56 -3.64 -7.30 -4.12
C GLY A 56 -3.13 -8.72 -4.35
N VAL A 57 -3.92 -9.73 -3.95
CA VAL A 57 -3.64 -11.15 -4.19
C VAL A 57 -4.79 -11.77 -4.99
N VAL A 58 -4.71 -11.67 -6.33
CA VAL A 58 -5.79 -12.08 -7.24
C VAL A 58 -6.22 -13.53 -7.05
N ALA A 59 -5.25 -14.43 -6.77
CA ALA A 59 -5.48 -15.86 -6.58
C ALA A 59 -6.49 -16.18 -5.46
N ARG A 60 -6.66 -15.29 -4.47
CA ARG A 60 -7.65 -15.47 -3.37
C ARG A 60 -9.09 -15.35 -3.85
N THR A 61 -9.30 -14.70 -4.99
CA THR A 61 -10.62 -14.43 -5.57
C THR A 61 -10.84 -15.13 -6.91
N GLU A 62 -9.78 -15.60 -7.54
CA GLU A 62 -9.82 -16.24 -8.86
C GLU A 62 -10.71 -17.49 -8.90
N ALA A 63 -10.65 -18.35 -7.88
CA ALA A 63 -11.50 -19.55 -7.82
C ALA A 63 -13.01 -19.22 -7.83
N LYS A 64 -13.40 -18.04 -7.34
CA LYS A 64 -14.80 -17.61 -7.25
C LYS A 64 -15.25 -16.79 -8.45
N TYR A 65 -14.38 -15.91 -8.95
CA TYR A 65 -14.74 -14.91 -9.95
C TYR A 65 -14.09 -15.14 -11.33
N GLY A 66 -13.21 -16.12 -11.46
CA GLY A 66 -12.54 -16.48 -12.71
C GLY A 66 -11.83 -15.28 -13.36
N GLY A 67 -11.99 -15.14 -14.67
CA GLY A 67 -11.27 -14.14 -15.47
C GLY A 67 -11.55 -12.67 -15.13
N VAL A 68 -12.55 -12.36 -14.30
CA VAL A 68 -12.82 -10.98 -13.86
C VAL A 68 -12.30 -10.69 -12.44
N ALA A 69 -11.66 -11.67 -11.78
CA ALA A 69 -11.17 -11.51 -10.41
C ALA A 69 -10.17 -10.35 -10.28
N HIS A 70 -9.26 -10.21 -11.25
CA HIS A 70 -8.29 -9.12 -11.29
C HIS A 70 -8.98 -7.75 -11.40
N ASP A 71 -9.90 -7.58 -12.34
CA ASP A 71 -10.65 -6.32 -12.50
C ASP A 71 -11.45 -5.95 -11.25
N LEU A 72 -12.02 -6.94 -10.57
CA LEU A 72 -12.74 -6.71 -9.31
C LEU A 72 -11.79 -6.29 -8.20
N MET A 73 -10.61 -6.89 -8.12
CA MET A 73 -9.57 -6.50 -7.16
C MET A 73 -9.10 -5.06 -7.39
N LEU A 74 -8.89 -4.64 -8.63
CA LEU A 74 -8.55 -3.24 -8.96
C LEU A 74 -9.66 -2.25 -8.57
N ARG A 75 -10.93 -2.63 -8.73
CA ARG A 75 -12.05 -1.80 -8.27
C ARG A 75 -12.12 -1.72 -6.74
N GLU A 76 -11.87 -2.85 -6.08
CA GLU A 76 -11.84 -2.95 -4.62
C GLU A 76 -10.71 -2.11 -4.03
N SER A 77 -9.52 -2.10 -4.64
CA SER A 77 -8.40 -1.27 -4.20
C SER A 77 -8.76 0.23 -4.26
N GLY A 78 -9.46 0.67 -5.31
CA GLY A 78 -9.98 2.04 -5.40
C GLY A 78 -10.93 2.41 -4.26
N HIS A 79 -11.83 1.49 -3.85
CA HIS A 79 -12.69 1.72 -2.69
C HIS A 79 -11.90 1.80 -1.37
N VAL A 80 -10.89 0.94 -1.20
CA VAL A 80 -10.01 0.96 -0.02
C VAL A 80 -9.23 2.27 0.05
N VAL A 81 -8.63 2.68 -1.07
CA VAL A 81 -7.93 3.98 -1.20
C VAL A 81 -8.87 5.13 -0.82
N GLN A 82 -10.09 5.16 -1.36
CA GLN A 82 -11.03 6.23 -1.05
C GLN A 82 -11.39 6.29 0.45
N ASN A 83 -11.54 5.15 1.12
CA ASN A 83 -11.77 5.11 2.57
C ASN A 83 -10.58 5.70 3.34
N ILE A 84 -9.35 5.39 2.92
CA ILE A 84 -8.12 5.94 3.53
C ILE A 84 -8.10 7.47 3.38
N LEU A 85 -8.43 7.99 2.19
CA LEU A 85 -8.45 9.43 1.92
C LEU A 85 -9.51 10.17 2.75
N LEU A 86 -10.71 9.59 2.86
CA LEU A 86 -11.79 10.14 3.70
C LEU A 86 -11.41 10.14 5.19
N GLN A 87 -10.80 9.06 5.66
CA GLN A 87 -10.35 8.95 7.05
C GLN A 87 -9.22 9.94 7.36
N ALA A 88 -8.24 10.07 6.46
CA ALA A 88 -7.17 11.07 6.59
C ALA A 88 -7.77 12.49 6.69
N THR A 89 -8.69 12.82 5.78
CA THR A 89 -9.39 14.12 5.79
C THR A 89 -10.14 14.36 7.11
N ALA A 90 -10.88 13.36 7.61
CA ALA A 90 -11.61 13.46 8.87
C ALA A 90 -10.70 13.67 10.09
N LEU A 91 -9.45 13.17 10.03
CA LEU A 91 -8.43 13.36 11.06
C LEU A 91 -7.61 14.65 10.89
N GLY A 92 -7.88 15.47 9.87
CA GLY A 92 -7.11 16.67 9.57
C GLY A 92 -5.73 16.38 8.95
N LEU A 93 -5.57 15.20 8.35
CA LEU A 93 -4.35 14.77 7.65
C LEU A 93 -4.50 14.97 6.13
N ALA A 94 -3.36 15.09 5.44
CA ALA A 94 -3.26 15.00 3.99
C ALA A 94 -2.87 13.58 3.58
N ALA A 95 -3.44 13.09 2.49
CA ALA A 95 -3.08 11.81 1.88
C ALA A 95 -3.21 11.91 0.35
N VAL A 96 -2.32 11.23 -0.39
CA VAL A 96 -2.28 11.28 -1.86
C VAL A 96 -2.17 9.87 -2.43
N PRO A 97 -3.08 9.42 -3.31
CA PRO A 97 -2.91 8.13 -3.97
C PRO A 97 -1.88 8.23 -5.10
N VAL A 98 -0.86 7.37 -5.06
CA VAL A 98 0.18 7.27 -6.08
C VAL A 98 0.09 5.91 -6.74
N GLY A 99 -0.21 5.90 -8.05
CA GLY A 99 -0.19 4.70 -8.90
C GLY A 99 1.01 4.62 -9.85
N GLY A 100 1.85 5.67 -9.90
CA GLY A 100 3.05 5.69 -10.72
C GLY A 100 4.28 5.25 -9.93
N PHE A 101 4.65 3.99 -10.05
CA PHE A 101 5.88 3.41 -9.50
C PHE A 101 6.26 2.15 -10.30
N ASP A 102 7.48 1.63 -10.10
CA ASP A 102 7.89 0.33 -10.63
C ASP A 102 7.42 -0.80 -9.70
N PRO A 103 6.41 -1.59 -10.07
CA PRO A 103 5.86 -2.63 -9.20
C PRO A 103 6.88 -3.72 -8.88
N ALA A 104 7.77 -4.08 -9.81
CA ALA A 104 8.77 -5.13 -9.60
C ALA A 104 9.85 -4.68 -8.60
N VAL A 105 10.15 -3.37 -8.56
CA VAL A 105 11.05 -2.81 -7.54
C VAL A 105 10.36 -2.83 -6.18
N ILE A 106 9.10 -2.38 -6.09
CA ILE A 106 8.34 -2.36 -4.83
C ILE A 106 8.14 -3.78 -4.27
N GLU A 107 7.81 -4.77 -5.10
CA GLU A 107 7.67 -6.18 -4.69
C GLU A 107 8.94 -6.74 -4.07
N ARG A 108 10.09 -6.47 -4.70
CA ARG A 108 11.40 -6.91 -4.22
C ARG A 108 11.79 -6.19 -2.93
N LEU A 109 11.58 -4.88 -2.87
CA LEU A 109 11.86 -4.05 -1.71
C LEU A 109 11.03 -4.52 -0.51
N MET A 110 9.73 -4.70 -0.68
CA MET A 110 8.84 -5.09 0.40
C MET A 110 8.85 -6.59 0.73
N ALA A 111 9.54 -7.40 -0.07
CA ALA A 111 9.57 -8.85 0.03
C ALA A 111 8.17 -9.44 0.22
N PHE A 112 7.24 -9.08 -0.68
CA PHE A 112 5.87 -9.60 -0.62
C PHE A 112 5.83 -11.12 -0.87
N PRO A 113 4.85 -11.82 -0.29
CA PRO A 113 4.56 -13.21 -0.66
C PRO A 113 4.33 -13.36 -2.18
N PRO A 114 4.63 -14.54 -2.75
CA PRO A 114 4.38 -14.79 -4.18
C PRO A 114 2.91 -14.56 -4.57
N GLY A 115 2.70 -13.84 -5.67
CA GLY A 115 1.37 -13.54 -6.21
C GLY A 115 0.65 -12.35 -5.57
N GLU A 116 1.37 -11.58 -4.74
CA GLU A 116 0.90 -10.32 -4.18
C GLU A 116 1.53 -9.14 -4.92
N GLU A 117 0.69 -8.28 -5.52
CA GLU A 117 1.14 -7.15 -6.35
C GLU A 117 0.82 -5.80 -5.69
N PRO A 118 1.72 -4.81 -5.75
CA PRO A 118 1.46 -3.45 -5.29
C PRO A 118 0.54 -2.71 -6.25
N LEU A 119 -0.47 -2.05 -5.69
CA LEU A 119 -1.51 -1.32 -6.43
C LEU A 119 -1.43 0.20 -6.21
N TYR A 120 -1.17 0.62 -4.96
CA TYR A 120 -1.03 2.04 -4.61
C TYR A 120 0.01 2.25 -3.51
N LEU A 121 0.70 3.39 -3.58
CA LEU A 121 1.38 4.00 -2.45
C LEU A 121 0.54 5.20 -1.99
N ILE A 122 0.35 5.35 -0.68
CA ILE A 122 -0.44 6.45 -0.10
C ILE A 122 0.39 7.10 1.01
N PRO A 123 1.17 8.15 0.70
CA PRO A 123 1.81 8.96 1.72
C PRO A 123 0.74 9.69 2.51
N VAL A 124 0.84 9.63 3.84
CA VAL A 124 -0.08 10.25 4.80
C VAL A 124 0.71 11.11 5.78
N GLY A 125 0.27 12.34 6.01
CA GLY A 125 0.95 13.25 6.93
C GLY A 125 0.13 14.49 7.27
N TYR A 126 0.73 15.42 8.01
CA TYR A 126 0.11 16.70 8.31
C TYR A 126 0.21 17.65 7.11
N PRO A 127 -0.85 18.39 6.76
CA PRO A 127 -0.78 19.48 5.79
C PRO A 127 0.32 20.48 6.18
N ARG A 128 1.04 21.01 5.18
CA ARG A 128 2.05 22.07 5.35
C ARG A 128 1.54 23.39 4.81
#